data_AF-A0AAJ4MJD8-F1
#
_entry.id   AF-A0AAJ4MJD8-F1
#
_cell.length_a   1.000
_cell.length_b   1.000
_cell.length_c   1.000
_cell.angle_alpha   90.00
_cell.angle_beta   90.00
_cell.angle_gamma   90.00
#
_symmetry.space_group_name_H-M   'P 1'
#
loop_
_entity.id
_entity.type
_entity.pdbx_description
1 polymer ?
#
loop_
_entity_poly.entity_id
_entity_poly.type
_entity_poly.pdbx_seq_one_letter_code
_entity_poly.pdbx_strand_id
1 'polypeptide(L)' 'MPSCAHCDKNWNYMDTLKRSFRMKMKCPYCEEANYLSANSRKKSSMTSLILLPLILIGNIY' A
#
# COMPACT_ATOMS: atom_id res chain seq x y z
N MET A 1 7.06 5.33 4.99
CA MET A 1 6.09 6.33 4.48
C MET A 1 6.41 6.60 3.03
N PRO A 2 5.44 6.60 2.10
CA PRO A 2 5.73 6.97 0.71
C PRO A 2 6.01 8.48 0.61
N SER A 3 7.02 8.83 -0.18
CA SER A 3 7.17 10.17 -0.76
C SER A 3 6.33 10.26 -2.04
N CYS A 4 5.76 11.43 -2.30
CA CYS A 4 5.08 11.70 -3.57
C CYS A 4 6.09 11.75 -4.72
N ALA A 5 5.86 11.04 -5.82
CA ALA A 5 6.75 11.04 -6.99
C ALA A 5 6.77 12.36 -7.78
N HIS A 6 5.84 13.28 -7.48
CA HIS A 6 5.68 14.55 -8.20
C HIS A 6 6.15 15.78 -7.41
N CYS A 7 6.10 15.73 -6.07
CA CYS A 7 6.43 16.88 -5.22
C CYS A 7 7.35 16.57 -4.05
N ASP A 8 7.82 15.32 -3.95
CA ASP A 8 8.74 14.81 -2.92
C ASP A 8 8.30 15.01 -1.46
N LYS A 9 7.06 15.45 -1.23
CA LYS A 9 6.47 15.54 0.11
C LYS A 9 6.20 14.14 0.66
N ASN A 10 6.59 13.94 1.90
CA ASN A 10 6.28 12.74 2.66
C ASN A 10 4.82 12.76 3.09
N TRP A 11 4.16 11.63 2.94
CA TRP A 11 2.77 11.50 3.36
C TRP A 11 2.65 11.39 4.87
N ASN A 12 1.50 11.76 5.42
CA ASN A 12 1.19 11.40 6.79
C ASN A 12 0.83 9.90 6.87
N TYR A 13 1.11 9.27 8.02
CA TYR A 13 0.93 7.83 8.21
C TYR A 13 -0.52 7.42 8.07
N MET A 14 -1.40 8.15 8.76
CA MET A 14 -2.84 7.91 8.71
C MET A 14 -3.42 8.12 7.32
N ASP A 15 -2.90 9.11 6.59
CA ASP A 15 -3.31 9.37 5.22
C ASP A 15 -2.87 8.28 4.24
N THR A 16 -1.69 7.72 4.46
CA THR A 16 -1.17 6.57 3.72
C THR A 16 -2.02 5.34 3.97
N LEU A 17 -2.31 4.99 5.23
CA LEU A 17 -3.13 3.82 5.57
C LEU A 17 -4.55 3.91 5.01
N LYS A 18 -5.17 5.09 5.03
CA LYS A 18 -6.50 5.29 4.41
C LYS A 18 -6.50 5.06 2.90
N ARG A 19 -5.35 5.23 2.24
CA ARG A 19 -5.20 5.21 0.78
C ARG A 19 -4.48 3.97 0.26
N SER A 20 -3.84 3.18 1.13
CA SER A 20 -3.03 2.01 0.76
C SER A 20 -3.82 0.89 0.09
N PHE A 21 -5.14 0.86 0.27
CA PHE A 21 -6.05 -0.08 -0.40
C PHE A 21 -6.45 0.35 -1.81
N ARG A 22 -5.97 1.50 -2.30
CA ARG A 22 -6.30 2.03 -3.63
C ARG A 22 -5.07 1.99 -4.53
N MET A 23 -5.26 1.55 -5.78
CA MET A 23 -4.20 1.52 -6.80
C MET A 23 -3.76 2.92 -7.22
N LYS A 24 -4.70 3.87 -7.22
CA LYS A 24 -4.49 5.30 -7.50
C LYS A 24 -4.66 6.10 -6.21
N MET A 25 -3.61 6.78 -5.80
CA MET A 25 -3.55 7.56 -4.57
C MET A 25 -3.28 9.02 -4.92
N LYS A 26 -4.27 9.90 -4.76
CA LYS A 26 -4.05 11.35 -4.94
C LYS A 26 -3.24 11.92 -3.78
N CYS A 27 -2.20 12.68 -4.11
CA CYS A 27 -1.37 13.39 -3.14
C CYS A 27 -2.19 14.46 -2.41
N PRO A 28 -2.12 14.57 -1.07
CA PRO A 28 -2.82 15.62 -0.34
C PRO A 28 -2.20 17.02 -0.49
N TYR A 29 -0.97 17.11 -1.04
CA TYR A 29 -0.23 18.38 -1.15
C TYR A 29 -0.28 18.98 -2.55
N CYS A 30 -0.12 18.15 -3.59
CA CYS A 30 -0.10 18.61 -4.99
C CYS A 30 -1.23 18.03 -5.83
N GLU A 31 -2.14 17.25 -5.22
CA GLU A 31 -3.30 16.60 -5.86
C GLU A 31 -2.99 15.58 -6.95
N GLU A 32 -1.72 15.44 -7.31
CA GLU A 32 -1.29 14.52 -8.35
C GLU A 32 -1.49 13.05 -7.99
N ALA A 33 -1.79 12.27 -9.03
CA ALA A 33 -2.03 10.85 -8.90
C ALA A 33 -0.71 10.09 -8.76
N ASN A 34 -0.53 9.44 -7.61
CA ASN A 34 0.52 8.45 -7.39
C ASN A 34 -0.06 7.06 -7.61
N TYR A 35 0.65 6.22 -8.35
CA TYR A 35 0.26 4.85 -8.62
C TYR A 35 1.11 3.89 -7.80
N LEU A 36 0.47 2.84 -7.30
CA LEU A 36 1.20 1.74 -6.66
C LEU A 36 2.19 1.13 -7.67
N SER A 37 3.48 1.07 -7.33
CA SER A 37 4.49 0.51 -8.22
C SER A 37 4.28 -1.00 -8.43
N ALA A 38 4.74 -1.53 -9.56
CA ALA A 38 4.64 -2.96 -9.85
C ALA A 38 5.32 -3.82 -8.77
N ASN A 39 6.46 -3.36 -8.26
CA ASN A 39 7.16 -4.02 -7.16
C ASN A 39 6.33 -4.04 -5.87
N SER A 40 5.69 -2.92 -5.52
CA SER A 40 4.83 -2.85 -4.32
C SER A 40 3.61 -3.76 -4.45
N ARG A 41 2.99 -3.85 -5.63
CA ARG A 41 1.90 -4.80 -5.90
C ARG A 41 2.35 -6.26 -5.76
N LYS A 42 3.52 -6.60 -6.32
CA LYS A 42 4.09 -7.95 -6.22
C LYS A 42 4.34 -8.33 -4.75
N LYS A 43 4.96 -7.43 -3.99
CA LYS A 43 5.18 -7.63 -2.55
C LYS A 43 3.87 -7.83 -1.81
N SER A 44 2.87 -6.97 -2.02
CA SER A 44 1.56 -7.11 -1.37
C SER A 44 0.89 -8.45 -1.70
N SER A 45 0.93 -8.87 -2.97
CA SER A 45 0.37 -10.15 -3.38
C SER A 45 1.11 -11.33 -2.75
N MET A 46 2.44 -11.28 -2.67
CA MET A 46 3.24 -12.31 -2.00
C MET A 46 2.94 -12.37 -0.51
N THR A 47 2.78 -11.22 0.15
CA THR A 47 2.38 -11.14 1.56
C THR A 47 1.02 -11.81 1.78
N SER A 48 0.03 -11.53 0.92
CA SER A 48 -1.28 -12.19 1.01
C SER A 48 -1.20 -13.70 0.78
N LEU A 49 -0.40 -14.16 -0.19
CA LEU A 49 -0.22 -15.59 -0.49
C LEU A 49 0.40 -16.37 0.67
N ILE A 50 1.26 -15.74 1.48
CA ILE A 50 1.90 -16.39 2.63
C ILE A 50 1.02 -16.30 3.87
N LEU A 51 0.41 -15.14 4.14
CA LEU A 51 -0.39 -14.94 5.36
C LEU A 51 -1.72 -15.68 5.34
N LEU A 52 -2.39 -15.78 4.18
CA LEU A 52 -3.70 -16.44 4.09
C LEU A 52 -3.65 -17.92 4.53
N PRO A 53 -2.74 -18.77 4.02
CA PRO A 53 -2.60 -20.15 4.49
C PRO A 53 -2.24 -20.24 5.97
N LEU A 54 -1.36 -19.36 6.47
CA LEU A 54 -0.95 -19.37 7.88
C LEU A 54 -2.13 -19.10 8.81
N ILE A 55 -2.99 -18.14 8.45
CA ILE A 55 -4.20 -17.85 9.21
C ILE A 55 -5.17 -19.04 9.13
N LEU A 56 -5.39 -19.60 7.94
CA LEU A 56 -6.32 -20.73 7.78
C LEU A 56 -5.86 -21.97 8.58
N ILE A 57 -4.58 -22.34 8.48
CA ILE A 57 -4.03 -23.49 9.21
C ILE A 57 -4.01 -23.22 10.71
N GLY A 58 -3.65 -22.00 11.14
CA GLY A 58 -3.61 -21.62 12.55
C GLY A 58 -4.98 -21.55 13.25
N ASN A 59 -6.09 -21.48 12.50
CA ASN A 59 -7.46 -21.56 13.06
C ASN A 59 -8.03 -22.99 13.05
N ILE A 60 -7.30 -23.97 12.48
CA ILE A 60 -7.73 -25.39 12.43
C ILE A 60 -7.15 -26.19 13.62
N TYR A 61 -6.16 -25.64 14.33
CA TYR A 61 -5.57 -26.19 15.56
C TYR A 61 -6.00 -25.38 16.79
#